data_AF-A0A1X1MHQ3-F1
#
_entry.id   AF-A0A1X1MHQ3-F1
#
_cell.length_a   1.000
_cell.length_b   1.000
_cell.length_c   1.000
_cell.angle_alpha   90.00
_cell.angle_beta   90.00
_cell.angle_gamma   90.00
#
_symmetry.space_group_name_H-M   'P 1'
#
loop_
_entity.id
_entity.type
_entity.pdbx_description
1 polymer ?
#
loop_
_entity_poly.entity_id
_entity_poly.type
_entity_poly.pdbx_seq_one_letter_code
_entity_poly.pdbx_strand_id
1 'polypeptide(L)'
;MDERRFVVWDADGRPLGAFPEFDAAHEWAHLRMRQARTRLPLTLDDRVAKVSRRVSPARCELVAWAEFAVLPGCDLPSLGTTHADDTSQRQSVQCIRP
;
A
#
# COMPACT_ATOMS: atom_id res chain seq x y z
N MET A 1 5.24 -3.77 24.74
CA MET A 1 5.72 -3.97 23.36
C MET A 1 4.52 -4.39 22.54
N ASP A 2 4.25 -3.74 21.41
CA ASP A 2 3.22 -4.20 20.49
C ASP A 2 3.64 -5.54 19.89
N GLU A 3 3.04 -6.64 20.39
CA GLU A 3 3.40 -8.02 20.03
C GLU A 3 3.19 -8.34 18.53
N ARG A 4 2.61 -7.41 17.75
CA ARG A 4 2.16 -7.61 16.37
C ARG A 4 2.43 -6.41 15.46
N ARG A 5 3.51 -5.67 15.73
CA ARG A 5 3.88 -4.49 14.94
C ARG A 5 4.03 -4.77 13.45
N PHE A 6 4.63 -5.91 13.10
CA PHE A 6 4.91 -6.31 11.73
C PHE A 6 3.92 -7.38 11.29
N VAL A 7 3.20 -7.14 10.19
CA VAL A 7 2.23 -8.09 9.64
C VAL A 7 2.68 -8.52 8.25
N VAL A 8 2.70 -9.82 8.00
CA VAL A 8 3.06 -10.39 6.70
C VAL A 8 1.79 -10.77 5.95
N TRP A 9 1.69 -10.32 4.71
CA TRP A 9 0.57 -10.53 3.80
C TRP A 9 1.02 -11.30 2.56
N ASP A 10 0.11 -12.10 2.01
CA ASP A 10 0.29 -12.65 0.67
C ASP A 10 -0.13 -11.65 -0.42
N ALA A 11 0.07 -12.04 -1.68
CA ALA A 11 -0.29 -11.22 -2.84
C ALA A 11 -1.80 -10.99 -2.99
N ASP A 12 -2.64 -11.82 -2.35
CA ASP A 12 -4.09 -11.69 -2.34
C ASP A 12 -4.58 -10.78 -1.19
N GLY A 13 -3.66 -10.18 -0.43
CA GLY A 13 -3.97 -9.30 0.70
C GLY A 13 -4.41 -10.06 1.96
N ARG A 14 -4.11 -11.36 2.07
CA ARG A 14 -4.47 -12.16 3.25
C ARG A 14 -3.33 -12.13 4.28
N PRO A 15 -3.63 -11.93 5.57
CA PRO A 15 -2.61 -11.95 6.61
C PRO A 15 -2.14 -13.38 6.84
N LEU A 16 -0.83 -13.61 6.76
CA LEU A 16 -0.21 -14.91 6.99
C LEU A 16 0.42 -15.04 8.38
N GLY A 17 0.82 -13.92 8.99
CA GLY A 17 1.47 -13.91 10.29
C GLY A 17 1.69 -12.50 10.83
N ALA A 18 1.89 -12.40 12.14
CA ALA A 18 2.20 -11.15 12.83
C ALA A 18 3.34 -11.36 13.83
N PHE A 19 4.23 -10.37 13.93
CA PHE A 19 5.49 -10.47 14.65
C PHE A 19 5.80 -9.16 15.40
N PRO A 20 6.52 -9.25 16.53
CA PRO A 20 6.94 -8.07 17.28
C PRO A 20 8.15 -7.36 16.64
N GLU A 21 8.97 -8.09 15.89
CA GLU A 21 10.26 -7.63 15.37
C GLU A 21 10.37 -7.82 13.85
N PHE A 22 11.05 -6.88 13.19
CA PHE A 22 11.22 -6.89 11.74
C PHE A 22 12.03 -8.09 11.26
N ASP A 23 13.16 -8.39 11.92
CA ASP A 23 14.07 -9.45 11.47
C ASP A 23 13.39 -10.82 11.51
N ALA A 24 12.65 -11.11 12.58
CA ALA A 24 11.87 -12.36 12.71
C ALA A 24 10.81 -12.50 11.61
N ALA A 25 10.07 -11.43 11.33
CA ALA A 25 9.06 -11.41 10.27
C ALA A 25 9.68 -11.59 8.88
N HIS A 26 10.84 -10.96 8.65
CA HIS A 26 11.54 -10.95 7.38
C HIS A 26 12.19 -12.32 7.07
N GLU A 27 12.84 -12.93 8.05
CA GLU A 27 13.37 -14.29 7.95
C GLU A 27 12.24 -15.29 7.68
N TRP A 28 11.15 -15.20 8.44
CA TRP A 28 9.98 -16.05 8.25
C TRP A 28 9.41 -15.93 6.82
N ALA A 29 9.34 -14.70 6.28
CA ALA A 29 8.89 -14.47 4.91
C ALA A 29 9.78 -15.20 3.90
N HIS A 30 11.12 -15.13 4.03
CA HIS A 30 12.04 -15.88 3.16
C HIS A 30 11.83 -17.39 3.21
N LEU A 31 11.62 -17.95 4.40
CA LEU A 31 11.32 -19.38 4.55
C LEU A 31 9.97 -19.73 3.92
N ARG A 32 8.96 -18.89 4.12
CA ARG A 32 7.62 -19.08 3.57
C ARG A 32 7.61 -19.09 2.04
N MET A 33 8.39 -18.22 1.39
CA MET A 33 8.48 -18.15 -0.08
C MET A 33 8.97 -19.45 -0.73
N ARG A 34 9.72 -20.29 -0.01
CA ARG A 34 10.23 -21.57 -0.53
C ARG A 34 9.16 -22.67 -0.62
N GLN A 35 7.96 -22.43 -0.08
CA GLN A 35 6.87 -23.39 -0.07
C GLN A 35 6.10 -23.31 -1.40
N ALA A 36 5.80 -24.46 -2.01
CA ALA A 36 5.28 -24.59 -3.38
C ALA A 36 3.91 -23.91 -3.64
N ARG A 37 3.23 -23.41 -2.61
CA ARG A 37 1.90 -22.76 -2.71
C ARG A 37 1.89 -21.32 -2.19
N THR A 38 3.04 -20.75 -1.87
CA THR A 38 3.11 -19.37 -1.42
C THR A 38 2.84 -18.43 -2.58
N ARG A 39 1.84 -17.56 -2.41
CA ARG A 39 1.54 -16.48 -3.35
C ARG A 39 2.54 -15.35 -3.15
N LEU A 40 3.18 -14.91 -4.24
CA LEU A 40 4.24 -13.91 -4.24
C LEU A 40 3.80 -12.65 -4.99
N PRO A 41 4.37 -11.46 -4.66
CA PRO A 41 5.33 -11.22 -3.57
C PRO A 41 4.64 -11.25 -2.19
N LEU A 42 5.43 -11.51 -1.14
CA LEU A 42 4.96 -11.28 0.22
C LEU A 42 5.16 -9.82 0.59
N THR A 43 4.23 -9.25 1.35
CA THR A 43 4.33 -7.86 1.82
C THR A 43 4.41 -7.83 3.33
N LEU A 44 5.38 -7.12 3.88
CA LEU A 44 5.61 -7.02 5.31
C LEU A 44 5.37 -5.57 5.75
N ASP A 45 4.27 -5.34 6.46
CA ASP A 45 3.87 -4.00 6.86
C ASP A 45 4.36 -3.66 8.25
N ASP A 46 5.03 -2.53 8.38
CA ASP A 46 5.24 -1.84 9.66
C ASP A 46 4.23 -0.70 9.76
N ARG A 47 3.16 -0.95 10.53
CA ARG A 47 2.07 0.02 10.70
C ARG A 47 2.46 1.24 11.51
N VAL A 48 3.52 1.13 12.32
CA VAL A 48 4.03 2.23 13.15
C VAL A 48 4.92 3.13 12.30
N ALA A 49 5.85 2.56 11.54
CA ALA A 49 6.72 3.33 10.66
C ALA A 49 6.06 3.72 9.33
N LYS A 50 4.84 3.22 9.05
CA LYS A 50 4.08 3.47 7.80
C LYS A 50 4.90 3.10 6.56
N VAL A 51 5.51 1.93 6.60
CA VAL A 51 6.26 1.37 5.47
C VAL A 51 5.89 -0.09 5.25
N SER A 52 6.00 -0.54 4.01
CA SER A 52 5.96 -1.95 3.65
C SER A 52 7.31 -2.40 3.13
N ARG A 53 7.63 -3.68 3.32
CA ARG A 53 8.71 -4.35 2.60
C ARG A 53 8.14 -5.42 1.69
N ARG A 54 8.34 -5.28 0.38
CA ARG A 54 7.99 -6.31 -0.60
C ARG A 54 9.12 -7.31 -0.69
N VAL A 55 8.83 -8.54 -0.34
CA VAL A 55 9.80 -9.64 -0.30
C VAL A 55 9.52 -10.56 -1.50
N SER A 56 10.54 -10.73 -2.32
CA SER A 56 10.53 -11.61 -3.49
C SER A 56 11.79 -12.49 -3.49
N PRO A 57 11.86 -13.53 -4.33
CA PRO A 57 13.07 -14.35 -4.44
C PRO A 57 14.31 -13.57 -4.88
N ALA A 58 14.13 -12.48 -5.63
CA ALA A 58 15.24 -11.70 -6.19
C ALA A 58 15.68 -10.52 -5.30
N ARG A 59 14.76 -9.92 -4.54
CA ARG A 59 15.01 -8.70 -3.78
C ARG A 59 13.98 -8.43 -2.69
N CYS A 60 14.38 -7.59 -1.73
CA CYS A 60 13.53 -7.04 -0.68
C CYS A 60 13.46 -5.52 -0.82
N GLU A 61 12.33 -5.01 -1.26
CA GLU A 61 12.15 -3.58 -1.58
C GLU A 61 11.39 -2.86 -0.47
N LEU A 62 11.90 -1.71 -0.04
CA LEU A 62 11.22 -0.84 0.91
C LEU A 62 10.27 0.12 0.17
N VAL A 63 9.03 0.20 0.63
CA VAL A 63 7.98 1.06 0.08
C VAL A 63 7.42 1.89 1.23
N ALA A 64 7.72 3.20 1.25
CA ALA A 64 7.10 4.11 2.21
C ALA A 64 5.65 4.42 1.81
N TRP A 65 4.77 4.56 2.78
CA TRP A 65 3.38 4.94 2.53
C TRP A 65 3.30 6.45 2.44
N ALA A 66 2.63 6.96 1.40
CA ALA A 66 2.29 8.36 1.33
C ALA A 66 1.03 8.59 2.18
N GLU A 67 1.12 9.50 3.15
CA GLU A 67 -0.03 10.01 3.87
C GLU A 67 -0.53 11.27 3.15
N PHE A 68 -1.81 11.26 2.77
CA PHE A 68 -2.46 12.43 2.19
C PHE A 68 -3.49 12.94 3.18
N ALA A 69 -3.36 14.21 3.57
CA ALA A 69 -4.39 14.91 4.32
C ALA A 69 -5.28 15.68 3.34
N VAL A 70 -6.59 15.45 3.38
CA VAL A 70 -7.55 16.32 2.70
C VAL A 70 -7.78 17.53 3.59
N LEU A 71 -7.28 18.69 3.18
CA LEU A 71 -7.53 19.94 3.89
C LEU A 71 -8.96 20.43 3.58
N PRO A 72 -9.71 20.92 4.59
CA PRO A 72 -11.04 21.46 4.36
C PRO A 72 -10.96 22.62 3.35
N GLY A 73 -11.74 22.53 2.26
CA GLY A 73 -11.76 23.52 1.18
C GLY A 73 -10.83 23.22 -0.01
N CYS A 74 -10.02 22.17 0.05
CA CYS A 74 -9.30 21.63 -1.10
C CYS A 74 -9.99 20.36 -1.60
N ASP A 75 -11.05 20.52 -2.39
CA ASP A 75 -11.53 19.42 -3.23
C ASP A 75 -10.44 19.16 -4.27
N LEU A 76 -9.73 18.04 -4.14
CA LEU A 76 -8.89 17.55 -5.22
C LEU A 76 -9.84 17.23 -6.39
N PRO A 77 -9.71 17.86 -7.57
CA PRO A 77 -10.42 17.38 -8.74
C PRO A 77 -10.00 15.92 -8.89
N SER A 78 -10.96 15.02 -8.83
CA SER A 78 -10.76 13.56 -8.87
C SER A 78 -9.64 13.26 -9.86
N LEU A 79 -8.53 12.68 -9.39
CA LEU A 79 -7.50 12.14 -10.25
C LEU A 79 -8.21 11.18 -11.18
N GLY A 80 -8.52 11.67 -12.39
CA GLY A 80 -9.45 11.02 -13.29
C GLY A 80 -8.94 9.63 -13.57
N THR A 81 -9.65 8.63 -13.04
CA THR A 81 -9.67 7.32 -13.65
C THR A 81 -10.12 7.59 -15.08
N THR A 82 -9.21 7.48 -16.04
CA THR A 82 -9.50 7.62 -17.45
C THR A 82 -10.41 6.48 -17.87
N HIS A 83 -11.70 6.58 -17.54
CA HIS A 83 -12.72 5.95 -18.34
C HIS A 83 -12.91 6.85 -19.55
N ALA A 84 -12.25 6.45 -20.63
CA ALA A 84 -12.70 6.79 -21.96
C ALA A 84 -14.16 6.36 -22.15
N ASP A 85 -14.83 7.05 -23.06
CA ASP A 85 -16.26 7.07 -23.42
C ASP A 85 -17.16 7.90 -22.48
N ASP A 86 -18.00 8.82 -22.94
CA ASP A 86 -18.24 9.51 -24.21
C ASP A 86 -19.30 10.57 -23.88
N THR A 87 -19.20 11.73 -24.55
CA THR A 87 -20.15 12.85 -24.71
C THR A 87 -21.14 13.32 -23.60
N SER A 88 -21.25 14.66 -23.53
CA SER A 88 -22.24 15.50 -22.80
C SER A 88 -21.79 15.91 -21.40
N GLN A 89 -21.81 17.18 -20.96
CA GLN A 89 -22.38 18.40 -21.48
C GLN A 89 -21.84 19.56 -20.61
N ARG A 90 -21.58 20.68 -21.27
CA ARG A 90 -21.27 22.03 -20.76
C ARG A 90 -21.67 22.31 -19.30
N GLN A 91 -20.79 22.99 -18.56
CA GLN A 91 -21.03 24.37 -18.11
C GLN A 91 -19.77 25.01 -17.52
N SER A 92 -19.30 26.03 -18.21
CA SER A 92 -18.29 26.98 -17.77
C SER A 92 -18.86 27.89 -16.68
N VAL A 93 -18.17 27.98 -15.55
CA VAL A 93 -18.37 29.10 -14.61
C VAL A 93 -17.02 29.79 -14.41
N GLN A 94 -17.02 31.06 -14.76
CA GLN A 94 -15.89 31.96 -14.89
C GLN A 94 -15.49 32.47 -13.49
N CYS A 95 -14.28 32.16 -13.03
CA CYS A 95 -13.76 32.68 -11.77
C CYS A 95 -13.39 34.17 -11.92
N ILE A 96 -14.10 35.04 -11.21
CA ILE A 96 -13.74 36.46 -11.04
C ILE A 96 -12.73 36.55 -9.89
N ARG A 97 -11.57 37.13 -10.15
CA ARG A 97 -10.51 37.46 -9.16
C ARG A 97 -10.82 38.78 -8.45
N PRO A 98 -10.42 38.95 -7.17
CA PRO A 98 -9.94 40.22 -6.67
C PRO A 98 -8.44 40.44 -6.97
#